data_AF-A0A921KKN8-F1
#
_entry.id   AF-A0A921KKN8-F1
#
_cell.length_a   1.000
_cell.length_b   1.000
_cell.length_c   1.000
_cell.angle_alpha   90.00
_cell.angle_beta   90.00
_cell.angle_gamma   90.00
#
_symmetry.space_group_name_H-M   'P 1'
#
loop_
_entity.id
_entity.type
_entity.pdbx_description
1 polymer ?
#
loop_
_entity_poly.entity_id
_entity_poly.type
_entity_poly.pdbx_seq_one_letter_code
_entity_poly.pdbx_strand_id
1 'polypeptide(L)'
;MVKTLVLVRHGDPEATSASGTDLDRRLTASGARSLKTAYPRTFALLGEDAEAAVWSSPAIRALETAQIVADAIDVEDIEVHESLYAQDVSAFLAELSDAEGPIVIAVGHAPFVDQLSARLLGGSPGFGKGAAAAIALPEGFSGTGRLLWFVAGPETRTWDELAIVEHEIGGAARDLVALSEAFLSKPEDPERLLRFRIGLRRMRSLLQFIAPWQTKKQNRRCEHVLKELQVASAHLRALDILSQSVDGLVESGELGDNSLLPMACAKERSLECASLVTLMRKRHSGKQLVKIAKDLAHVSWKSKVSERGLSADDLRKHFDAEFAELDEDLFGLDLRDGDAVYSARRDAKEMHYVAERLGAVLGPDRAVMSEYMDEIQRELGALSDAWGNRRLAEEYSKSPRFRGVRADLGVVGRDQAEIVSAITSGLERMEADSRADEARDDGEKDGED
;
A
#
# COMPACT_ATOMS: atom_id res chain seq x y z
N MET A 1 -9.69 -48.44 15.45
CA MET A 1 -9.80 -48.60 13.98
C MET A 1 -10.41 -47.34 13.42
N VAL A 2 -9.65 -46.71 12.54
CA VAL A 2 -10.01 -45.44 11.89
C VAL A 2 -11.29 -45.60 11.09
N LYS A 3 -12.29 -44.76 11.38
CA LYS A 3 -13.58 -44.72 10.68
C LYS A 3 -13.63 -43.61 9.64
N THR A 4 -12.86 -42.55 9.83
CA THR A 4 -12.77 -41.42 8.92
C THR A 4 -11.31 -41.05 8.66
N LEU A 5 -10.93 -40.98 7.40
CA LEU A 5 -9.65 -40.43 6.97
C LEU A 5 -9.89 -39.06 6.35
N VAL A 6 -9.23 -38.02 6.87
CA VAL A 6 -9.20 -36.69 6.26
C VAL A 6 -7.86 -36.52 5.54
N LEU A 7 -7.90 -36.44 4.22
CA LEU A 7 -6.71 -36.14 3.42
C LEU A 7 -6.59 -34.64 3.24
N VAL A 8 -5.39 -34.11 3.48
CA VAL A 8 -5.07 -32.70 3.31
C VAL A 8 -3.83 -32.57 2.44
N ARG A 9 -3.89 -31.78 1.38
CA ARG A 9 -2.68 -31.36 0.67
C ARG A 9 -2.07 -30.17 1.39
N HIS A 10 -0.74 -30.13 1.53
CA HIS A 10 -0.04 -28.98 2.10
C HIS A 10 -0.44 -27.64 1.44
N GLY A 11 -0.36 -26.55 2.20
CA GLY A 11 -0.60 -25.18 1.71
C GLY A 11 0.47 -24.68 0.74
N ASP A 12 0.37 -23.43 0.31
CA ASP A 12 1.27 -22.88 -0.72
C ASP A 12 2.71 -22.70 -0.22
N PRO A 13 3.69 -23.45 -0.77
CA PRO A 13 5.07 -23.36 -0.34
C PRO A 13 5.86 -22.26 -1.05
N GLU A 14 6.91 -21.76 -0.39
CA GLU A 14 7.93 -20.91 -1.00
C GLU A 14 8.49 -21.55 -2.29
N ALA A 15 8.87 -20.73 -3.27
CA ALA A 15 9.47 -21.22 -4.51
C ALA A 15 10.80 -21.96 -4.24
N THR A 16 11.61 -21.44 -3.32
CA THR A 16 12.91 -21.97 -2.90
C THR A 16 13.09 -21.78 -1.41
N SER A 17 13.68 -22.76 -0.73
CA SER A 17 14.05 -22.64 0.68
C SER A 17 15.40 -21.93 0.85
N ALA A 18 15.69 -21.44 2.05
CA ALA A 18 16.98 -20.84 2.38
C ALA A 18 18.16 -21.82 2.28
N SER A 19 17.93 -23.11 2.52
CA SER A 19 18.92 -24.18 2.39
C SER A 19 19.04 -24.72 0.96
N GLY A 20 18.08 -24.41 0.10
CA GLY A 20 17.98 -24.95 -1.26
C GLY A 20 17.39 -26.36 -1.36
N THR A 21 17.04 -27.01 -0.24
CA THR A 21 16.40 -28.33 -0.23
C THR A 21 14.87 -28.22 -0.38
N ASP A 22 14.21 -29.18 -1.03
CA ASP A 22 12.74 -29.17 -1.14
C ASP A 22 12.06 -29.42 0.21
N LEU A 23 12.66 -30.26 1.05
CA LEU A 23 12.14 -30.60 2.37
C LEU A 23 11.98 -29.35 3.26
N ASP A 24 12.91 -28.41 3.14
CA ASP A 24 12.94 -27.20 3.98
C ASP A 24 12.07 -26.05 3.45
N ARG A 25 11.36 -26.24 2.33
CA ARG A 25 10.45 -25.21 1.82
C ARG A 25 9.31 -25.00 2.81
N ARG A 26 9.21 -23.77 3.32
CA ARG A 26 8.13 -23.32 4.21
C ARG A 26 6.88 -22.96 3.42
N LEU A 27 5.78 -22.78 4.11
CA LEU A 27 4.63 -22.05 3.58
C LEU A 27 5.01 -20.60 3.30
N THR A 28 4.49 -20.06 2.20
CA THR A 28 4.48 -18.62 1.98
C THR A 28 3.68 -17.92 3.09
N ALA A 29 3.97 -16.66 3.38
CA ALA A 29 3.22 -15.88 4.38
C ALA A 29 1.72 -15.80 4.02
N SER A 30 1.40 -15.65 2.74
CA SER A 30 0.03 -15.66 2.20
C SER A 30 -0.63 -17.03 2.33
N GLY A 31 0.07 -18.10 1.99
CA GLY A 31 -0.37 -19.48 2.17
C GLY A 31 -0.71 -19.80 3.63
N ALA A 32 0.18 -19.47 4.56
CA ALA A 32 -0.08 -19.68 5.99
C ALA A 32 -1.29 -18.84 6.49
N ARG A 33 -1.40 -17.57 6.06
CA ARG A 33 -2.55 -16.71 6.43
C ARG A 33 -3.87 -17.26 5.88
N SER A 34 -3.90 -17.70 4.62
CA SER A 34 -5.12 -18.21 3.99
C SER A 34 -5.61 -19.50 4.68
N LEU A 35 -4.69 -20.41 5.03
CA LEU A 35 -5.02 -21.62 5.79
C LEU A 35 -5.57 -21.30 7.18
N LYS A 36 -4.89 -20.45 7.96
CA LYS A 36 -5.32 -20.09 9.33
C LYS A 36 -6.73 -19.50 9.37
N THR A 37 -7.13 -18.83 8.30
CA THR A 37 -8.46 -18.25 8.19
C THR A 37 -9.51 -19.27 7.73
N ALA A 38 -9.16 -20.20 6.84
CA ALA A 38 -10.09 -21.16 6.26
C ALA A 38 -10.30 -22.43 7.11
N TYR A 39 -9.25 -22.92 7.76
CA TYR A 39 -9.24 -24.21 8.43
C TYR A 39 -10.21 -24.32 9.61
N PRO A 40 -10.40 -23.31 10.48
CA PRO A 40 -11.39 -23.39 11.55
C PRO A 40 -12.80 -23.75 11.04
N ARG A 41 -13.23 -23.16 9.92
CA ARG A 41 -14.54 -23.49 9.30
C ARG A 41 -14.54 -24.84 8.60
N THR A 42 -13.40 -25.22 8.01
CA THR A 42 -13.25 -26.49 7.28
C THR A 42 -13.33 -27.67 8.24
N PHE A 43 -12.56 -27.63 9.33
CA PHE A 43 -12.49 -28.74 10.28
C PHE A 43 -13.66 -28.78 11.27
N ALA A 44 -14.40 -27.67 11.45
CA ALA A 44 -15.71 -27.71 12.13
C ALA A 44 -16.71 -28.68 11.48
N LEU A 45 -16.52 -29.07 10.21
CA LEU A 45 -17.34 -30.09 9.53
C LEU A 45 -17.17 -31.50 10.11
N LEU A 46 -16.16 -31.74 10.95
CA LEU A 46 -15.99 -33.02 11.66
C LEU A 46 -16.98 -33.19 12.83
N GLY A 47 -17.64 -32.11 13.24
CA GLY A 47 -18.50 -32.07 14.43
C GLY A 47 -17.78 -31.53 15.66
N GLU A 48 -18.55 -31.23 16.71
CA GLU A 48 -18.03 -30.86 18.01
C GLU A 48 -17.34 -32.08 18.67
N ASP A 49 -16.20 -31.86 19.34
CA ASP A 49 -15.42 -32.88 20.07
C ASP A 49 -14.92 -34.07 19.23
N ALA A 50 -14.57 -33.83 17.97
CA ALA A 50 -14.00 -34.84 17.09
C ALA A 50 -12.62 -35.32 17.59
N GLU A 51 -12.55 -36.55 18.12
CA GLU A 51 -11.30 -37.22 18.48
C GLU A 51 -10.49 -37.57 17.22
N ALA A 52 -9.50 -36.75 16.90
CA ALA A 52 -8.71 -36.88 15.67
C ALA A 52 -7.20 -36.86 15.96
N ALA A 53 -6.47 -37.80 15.35
CA ALA A 53 -5.01 -37.77 15.29
C ALA A 53 -4.57 -36.96 14.07
N VAL A 54 -3.57 -36.08 14.24
CA VAL A 54 -3.00 -35.27 13.14
C VAL A 54 -1.68 -35.89 12.70
N TRP A 55 -1.63 -36.31 11.44
CA TRP A 55 -0.45 -36.89 10.81
C TRP A 55 0.12 -35.94 9.77
N SER A 56 1.45 -35.91 9.66
CA SER A 56 2.14 -35.06 8.70
C SER A 56 3.29 -35.78 8.01
N SER A 57 3.49 -35.44 6.74
CA SER A 57 4.80 -35.62 6.09
C SER A 57 5.88 -34.80 6.82
N PRO A 58 7.15 -35.28 6.87
CA PRO A 58 8.30 -34.55 7.42
C PRO A 58 8.67 -33.25 6.68
N ALA A 59 8.12 -32.96 5.49
CA ALA A 59 8.42 -31.71 4.79
C ALA A 59 7.88 -30.50 5.56
N ILE A 60 8.66 -29.42 5.67
CA ILE A 60 8.33 -28.27 6.54
C ILE A 60 6.97 -27.65 6.19
N ARG A 61 6.67 -27.41 4.90
CA ARG A 61 5.33 -26.94 4.47
C ARG A 61 4.17 -27.82 4.92
N ALA A 62 4.39 -29.14 5.02
CA ALA A 62 3.36 -30.08 5.47
C ALA A 62 3.23 -30.02 6.99
N LEU A 63 4.35 -29.98 7.72
CA LEU A 63 4.36 -29.77 9.18
C LEU A 63 3.69 -28.45 9.58
N GLU A 64 4.00 -27.35 8.88
CA GLU A 64 3.37 -26.05 9.13
C GLU A 64 1.87 -26.08 8.79
N THR A 65 1.46 -26.83 7.75
CA THR A 65 0.04 -27.04 7.45
C THR A 65 -0.64 -27.86 8.54
N ALA A 66 -0.01 -28.96 8.98
CA ALA A 66 -0.49 -29.82 10.07
C ALA A 66 -0.61 -29.05 11.39
N GLN A 67 0.33 -28.15 11.69
CA GLN A 67 0.21 -27.27 12.86
C GLN A 67 -1.03 -26.39 12.77
N ILE A 68 -1.33 -25.82 11.61
CA ILE A 68 -2.54 -25.01 11.43
C ILE A 68 -3.81 -25.86 11.54
N VAL A 69 -3.78 -27.13 11.11
CA VAL A 69 -4.87 -28.08 11.35
C VAL A 69 -5.04 -28.31 12.85
N ALA A 70 -3.95 -28.66 13.54
CA ALA A 70 -3.94 -28.98 14.96
C ALA A 70 -4.45 -27.79 15.80
N ASP A 71 -4.01 -26.57 15.51
CA ASP A 71 -4.50 -25.34 16.12
C ASP A 71 -6.02 -25.13 15.88
N ALA A 72 -6.54 -25.55 14.72
CA ALA A 72 -7.95 -25.36 14.36
C ALA A 72 -8.89 -26.36 15.05
N ILE A 73 -8.37 -27.49 15.51
CA ILE A 73 -9.13 -28.53 16.23
C ILE A 73 -8.70 -28.71 17.69
N ASP A 74 -7.82 -27.84 18.19
CA ASP A 74 -7.29 -27.84 19.56
C ASP A 74 -6.58 -29.16 19.95
N VAL A 75 -5.71 -29.65 19.06
CA VAL A 75 -4.86 -30.84 19.29
C VAL A 75 -3.39 -30.41 19.40
N GLU A 76 -2.64 -30.98 20.33
CA GLU A 76 -1.23 -30.63 20.57
C GLU A 76 -0.25 -31.51 19.78
N ASP A 77 -0.58 -32.80 19.60
CA ASP A 77 0.34 -33.79 19.04
C ASP A 77 0.19 -33.93 17.52
N ILE A 78 1.33 -33.90 16.83
CA ILE A 78 1.45 -34.18 15.39
C ILE A 78 2.38 -35.37 15.21
N GLU A 79 1.85 -36.45 14.64
CA GLU A 79 2.63 -37.63 14.30
C GLU A 79 3.27 -37.47 12.92
N VAL A 80 4.58 -37.72 12.83
CA VAL A 80 5.31 -37.61 11.57
C VAL A 80 5.46 -38.99 10.95
N HIS A 81 4.95 -39.16 9.74
CA HIS A 81 4.95 -40.42 9.01
C HIS A 81 5.72 -40.27 7.68
N GLU A 82 6.79 -41.06 7.53
CA GLU A 82 7.64 -41.03 6.32
C GLU A 82 6.89 -41.49 5.06
N SER A 83 5.89 -42.37 5.20
CA SER A 83 5.04 -42.82 4.10
C SER A 83 4.38 -41.66 3.34
N LEU A 84 4.02 -40.58 4.04
CA LEU A 84 3.42 -39.37 3.46
C LEU A 84 4.41 -38.58 2.61
N TYR A 85 5.71 -38.60 2.94
CA TYR A 85 6.75 -37.97 2.13
C TYR A 85 7.22 -38.86 0.98
N ALA A 86 7.44 -40.15 1.26
CA ALA A 86 7.78 -41.15 0.27
C ALA A 86 6.65 -41.41 -0.74
N GLN A 87 5.43 -40.94 -0.42
CA GLN A 87 4.21 -41.13 -1.20
C GLN A 87 3.87 -42.62 -1.36
N ASP A 88 4.17 -43.42 -0.34
CA ASP A 88 3.92 -44.86 -0.33
C ASP A 88 2.53 -45.14 0.23
N VAL A 89 1.58 -45.33 -0.69
CA VAL A 89 0.18 -45.67 -0.37
C VAL A 89 0.06 -46.97 0.42
N SER A 90 0.93 -47.96 0.17
CA SER A 90 0.80 -49.27 0.82
C SER A 90 1.31 -49.23 2.25
N ALA A 91 2.46 -48.57 2.47
CA ALA A 91 2.98 -48.30 3.80
C ALA A 91 2.00 -47.45 4.63
N PHE A 92 1.46 -46.37 4.03
CA PHE A 92 0.49 -45.51 4.70
C PHE A 92 -0.78 -46.27 5.13
N LEU A 93 -1.32 -47.16 4.29
CA LEU A 93 -2.50 -47.96 4.65
C LEU A 93 -2.21 -48.98 5.75
N ALA A 94 -0.97 -49.48 5.85
CA ALA A 94 -0.56 -50.35 6.95
C ALA A 94 -0.48 -49.55 8.26
N GLU A 95 0.17 -48.38 8.25
CA GLU A 95 0.20 -47.45 9.38
C GLU A 95 -1.21 -47.07 9.82
N LEU A 96 -2.11 -46.73 8.88
CA LEU A 96 -3.49 -46.36 9.14
C LEU A 96 -4.32 -47.52 9.72
N SER A 97 -3.97 -48.77 9.40
CA SER A 97 -4.60 -49.96 9.98
C SER A 97 -4.26 -50.13 11.45
N ASP A 98 -3.05 -49.76 11.84
CA ASP A 98 -2.52 -49.88 13.20
C ASP A 98 -2.91 -48.67 14.07
N ALA A 99 -3.40 -47.59 13.46
CA ALA A 99 -3.80 -46.37 14.15
C ALA A 99 -5.00 -46.56 15.10
N GLU A 100 -4.87 -45.95 16.28
CA GLU A 100 -5.93 -45.83 17.28
C GLU A 100 -6.78 -44.58 17.04
N GLY A 101 -8.01 -44.59 17.55
CA GLY A 101 -8.95 -43.48 17.37
C GLY A 101 -9.87 -43.58 16.15
N PRO A 102 -10.93 -42.75 16.09
CA PRO A 102 -11.95 -42.80 15.04
C PRO A 102 -11.58 -41.98 13.80
N ILE A 103 -10.73 -40.97 13.92
CA ILE A 103 -10.40 -40.01 12.84
C ILE A 103 -8.90 -39.83 12.73
N VAL A 104 -8.36 -39.90 11.51
CA VAL A 104 -6.98 -39.50 11.20
C VAL A 104 -7.02 -38.38 10.16
N ILE A 105 -6.30 -37.29 10.42
CA ILE A 105 -6.10 -36.19 9.48
C ILE A 105 -4.68 -36.25 8.96
N ALA A 106 -4.50 -36.65 7.70
CA ALA A 106 -3.19 -36.85 7.09
C ALA A 106 -2.83 -35.72 6.12
N VAL A 107 -1.77 -34.98 6.46
CA VAL A 107 -1.23 -33.88 5.65
C VAL A 107 -0.07 -34.38 4.77
N GLY A 108 -0.30 -34.38 3.46
CA GLY A 108 0.64 -34.91 2.47
C GLY A 108 0.77 -34.05 1.22
N HIS A 109 1.26 -34.67 0.15
CA HIS A 109 1.60 -34.03 -1.12
C HIS A 109 0.73 -34.56 -2.26
N ALA A 110 0.71 -33.83 -3.38
CA ALA A 110 0.30 -34.40 -4.66
C ALA A 110 1.55 -35.02 -5.33
N PRO A 111 1.41 -36.16 -6.04
CA PRO A 111 0.16 -36.86 -6.37
C PRO A 111 -0.40 -37.83 -5.30
N PHE A 112 0.28 -38.06 -4.17
CA PHE A 112 -0.17 -39.03 -3.15
C PHE A 112 -1.63 -38.88 -2.73
N VAL A 113 -2.07 -37.67 -2.35
CA VAL A 113 -3.45 -37.44 -1.90
C VAL A 113 -4.49 -37.77 -2.97
N ASP A 114 -4.18 -37.47 -4.24
CA ASP A 114 -5.05 -37.78 -5.38
C ASP A 114 -5.12 -39.29 -5.63
N GLN A 115 -3.98 -39.98 -5.56
CA GLN A 115 -3.90 -41.42 -5.77
C GLN A 115 -4.62 -42.19 -4.68
N LEU A 116 -4.43 -41.82 -3.41
CA LEU A 116 -5.08 -42.46 -2.29
C LEU A 116 -6.59 -42.19 -2.31
N SER A 117 -7.01 -40.96 -2.59
CA SER A 117 -8.43 -40.63 -2.78
C SER A 117 -9.06 -41.46 -3.90
N ALA A 118 -8.39 -41.57 -5.06
CA ALA A 118 -8.85 -42.40 -6.17
C ALA A 118 -8.98 -43.88 -5.81
N ARG A 119 -8.03 -44.41 -5.03
CA ARG A 119 -8.07 -45.80 -4.54
C ARG A 119 -9.22 -46.05 -3.58
N LEU A 120 -9.53 -45.09 -2.70
CA LEU A 120 -10.56 -45.24 -1.68
C LEU A 120 -11.98 -44.96 -2.20
N LEU A 121 -12.14 -44.06 -3.16
CA LEU A 121 -13.44 -43.57 -3.65
C LEU A 121 -13.78 -44.00 -5.08
N GLY A 122 -12.82 -44.56 -5.83
CA GLY A 122 -12.96 -44.82 -7.27
C GLY A 122 -12.72 -43.59 -8.18
N GLY A 123 -12.31 -42.45 -7.60
CA GLY A 123 -11.97 -41.21 -8.32
C GLY A 123 -11.37 -40.16 -7.38
N SER A 124 -10.74 -39.11 -7.92
CA SER A 124 -10.18 -38.00 -7.12
C SER A 124 -10.95 -36.71 -7.39
N PRO A 125 -11.29 -35.92 -6.35
CA PRO A 125 -11.84 -34.57 -6.51
C PRO A 125 -10.81 -33.55 -7.01
N GLY A 126 -9.51 -33.90 -7.05
CA GLY A 126 -8.42 -33.00 -7.45
C GLY A 126 -7.98 -32.09 -6.30
N PHE A 127 -6.88 -32.44 -5.64
CA PHE A 127 -6.41 -31.67 -4.47
C PHE A 127 -5.57 -30.46 -4.88
N GLY A 128 -6.17 -29.26 -4.83
CA GLY A 128 -5.42 -28.00 -4.79
C GLY A 128 -4.58 -27.86 -3.50
N LYS A 129 -3.62 -26.93 -3.48
CA LYS A 129 -2.82 -26.64 -2.27
C LYS A 129 -3.75 -26.25 -1.12
N GLY A 130 -3.62 -26.89 0.04
CA GLY A 130 -4.49 -26.66 1.19
C GLY A 130 -5.89 -27.27 1.11
N ALA A 131 -6.20 -28.05 0.05
CA ALA A 131 -7.49 -28.72 -0.07
C ALA A 131 -7.60 -29.89 0.93
N ALA A 132 -8.81 -30.14 1.42
CA ALA A 132 -9.10 -31.19 2.38
C ALA A 132 -10.32 -32.03 1.99
N ALA A 133 -10.27 -33.33 2.22
CA ALA A 133 -11.38 -34.26 1.97
C ALA A 133 -11.54 -35.26 3.11
N ALA A 134 -12.74 -35.36 3.68
CA ALA A 134 -13.05 -36.41 4.65
C ALA A 134 -13.72 -37.61 3.97
N ILE A 135 -13.19 -38.80 4.23
CA ILE A 135 -13.62 -40.06 3.65
C ILE A 135 -13.98 -41.01 4.80
N ALA A 136 -15.24 -41.45 4.84
CA ALA A 136 -15.65 -42.53 5.72
C ALA A 136 -15.19 -43.88 5.16
N LEU A 137 -14.74 -44.76 6.05
CA LEU A 137 -14.18 -46.07 5.76
C LEU A 137 -15.01 -47.18 6.44
N PRO A 138 -16.27 -47.41 6.03
CA PRO A 138 -17.18 -48.33 6.73
C PRO A 138 -16.74 -49.80 6.69
N GLU A 139 -16.02 -50.21 5.64
CA GLU A 139 -15.52 -51.58 5.44
C GLU A 139 -13.98 -51.63 5.38
N GLY A 140 -13.31 -50.62 5.94
CA GLY A 140 -11.86 -50.49 5.88
C GLY A 140 -11.36 -49.92 4.54
N PHE A 141 -10.20 -50.39 4.08
CA PHE A 141 -9.45 -49.77 2.98
C PHE A 141 -9.70 -50.40 1.60
N SER A 142 -10.75 -51.21 1.46
CA SER A 142 -11.08 -52.04 0.28
C SER A 142 -11.69 -51.27 -0.90
N GLY A 143 -11.64 -49.94 -0.90
CA GLY A 143 -12.15 -49.10 -2.00
C GLY A 143 -13.65 -48.83 -1.99
N THR A 144 -14.33 -49.07 -0.86
CA THR A 144 -15.75 -48.75 -0.63
C THR A 144 -15.93 -47.47 0.20
N GLY A 145 -14.91 -46.60 0.19
CA GLY A 145 -14.93 -45.35 0.94
C GLY A 145 -16.05 -44.42 0.47
N ARG A 146 -16.61 -43.64 1.40
CA ARG A 146 -17.64 -42.64 1.10
C ARG A 146 -17.12 -41.24 1.40
N LEU A 147 -17.10 -40.37 0.38
CA LEU A 147 -16.79 -38.96 0.56
C LEU A 147 -17.86 -38.33 1.47
N LEU A 148 -17.44 -37.79 2.62
CA LEU A 148 -18.29 -37.05 3.53
C LEU A 148 -18.37 -35.59 3.10
N TRP A 149 -17.21 -34.99 2.83
CA TRP A 149 -17.10 -33.63 2.32
C TRP A 149 -15.76 -33.42 1.63
N PHE A 150 -15.71 -32.42 0.75
CA PHE A 150 -14.52 -31.90 0.11
C PHE A 150 -14.54 -30.38 0.18
N VAL A 151 -13.43 -29.79 0.64
CA VAL A 151 -13.24 -28.34 0.68
C VAL A 151 -12.01 -28.03 -0.16
N ALA A 152 -12.20 -27.23 -1.21
CA ALA A 152 -11.11 -26.74 -2.03
C ALA A 152 -10.15 -25.88 -1.18
N GLY A 153 -8.87 -25.92 -1.53
CA GLY A 153 -7.87 -25.11 -0.85
C GLY A 153 -8.15 -23.61 -1.01
N PRO A 154 -7.84 -22.79 0.02
CA PRO A 154 -8.14 -21.36 -0.04
C PRO A 154 -7.28 -20.64 -1.07
N GLU A 155 -7.86 -19.64 -1.72
CA GLU A 155 -7.12 -18.74 -2.61
C GLU A 155 -6.12 -17.91 -1.79
N THR A 156 -4.88 -17.79 -2.29
CA THR A 156 -3.83 -16.98 -1.65
C THR A 156 -3.69 -15.60 -2.26
N ARG A 157 -4.24 -15.38 -3.47
CA ARG A 157 -3.97 -14.18 -4.27
C ARG A 157 -4.28 -12.89 -3.54
N THR A 158 -5.40 -12.83 -2.83
CA THR A 158 -5.79 -11.64 -2.04
C THR A 158 -4.85 -11.38 -0.86
N TRP A 159 -4.12 -12.40 -0.39
CA TRP A 159 -3.09 -12.27 0.63
C TRP A 159 -1.74 -11.91 0.03
N ASP A 160 -1.43 -12.41 -1.17
CA ASP A 160 -0.24 -12.05 -1.93
C ASP A 160 -0.27 -10.56 -2.29
N GLU A 161 -1.40 -10.09 -2.84
CA GLU A 161 -1.62 -8.68 -3.20
C GLU A 161 -1.58 -7.79 -1.95
N LEU A 162 -2.18 -8.22 -0.83
CA LEU A 162 -2.08 -7.53 0.45
C LEU A 162 -0.63 -7.46 0.97
N ALA A 163 0.17 -8.52 0.81
CA ALA A 163 1.56 -8.54 1.24
C ALA A 163 2.42 -7.54 0.45
N ILE A 164 2.13 -7.35 -0.85
CA ILE A 164 2.77 -6.30 -1.67
C ILE A 164 2.44 -4.91 -1.09
N VAL A 165 1.17 -4.65 -0.78
CA VAL A 165 0.75 -3.37 -0.18
C VAL A 165 1.42 -3.14 1.19
N GLU A 166 1.49 -4.15 2.05
CA GLU A 166 2.21 -4.09 3.34
C GLU A 166 3.69 -3.76 3.13
N HIS A 167 4.34 -4.40 2.16
CA HIS A 167 5.75 -4.15 1.82
C HIS A 167 5.97 -2.71 1.38
N GLU A 168 5.12 -2.19 0.49
CA GLU A 168 5.25 -0.85 -0.05
C GLU A 168 5.02 0.24 0.98
N ILE A 169 4.02 0.07 1.86
CA ILE A 169 3.76 0.97 2.99
C ILE A 169 4.94 0.98 3.96
N GLY A 170 5.45 -0.20 4.33
CA GLY A 170 6.61 -0.32 5.21
C GLY A 170 7.88 0.27 4.59
N GLY A 171 8.05 0.12 3.27
CA GLY A 171 9.10 0.77 2.49
C GLY A 171 9.01 2.29 2.55
N ALA A 172 7.87 2.86 2.18
CA ALA A 172 7.65 4.31 2.18
C ALA A 172 7.88 4.94 3.57
N ALA A 173 7.47 4.26 4.64
CA ALA A 173 7.70 4.74 5.99
C ALA A 173 9.18 4.74 6.38
N ARG A 174 9.98 3.75 5.93
CA ARG A 174 11.43 3.72 6.12
C ARG A 174 12.13 4.81 5.30
N ASP A 175 11.72 5.00 4.04
CA ASP A 175 12.24 6.08 3.19
C ASP A 175 12.02 7.44 3.85
N LEU A 176 10.84 7.68 4.43
CA LEU A 176 10.53 8.91 5.16
C LEU A 176 11.46 9.13 6.37
N VAL A 177 11.82 8.07 7.10
CA VAL A 177 12.79 8.17 8.20
C VAL A 177 14.15 8.60 7.65
N ALA A 178 14.65 7.95 6.60
CA ALA A 178 15.92 8.30 5.98
C ALA A 178 15.94 9.75 5.45
N LEU A 179 14.84 10.20 4.85
CA LEU A 179 14.67 11.58 4.38
C LEU A 179 14.70 12.60 5.53
N SER A 180 14.07 12.27 6.66
CA SER A 180 14.12 13.09 7.87
C SER A 180 15.52 13.19 8.45
N GLU A 181 16.25 12.08 8.52
CA GLU A 181 17.65 12.04 8.96
C GLU A 181 18.56 12.84 8.01
N ALA A 182 18.36 12.69 6.70
CA ALA A 182 19.09 13.45 5.69
C ALA A 182 18.85 14.95 5.87
N PHE A 183 17.60 15.39 6.03
CA PHE A 183 17.27 16.79 6.32
C PHE A 183 17.93 17.28 7.62
N LEU A 184 17.79 16.55 8.72
CA LEU A 184 18.34 16.95 10.02
C LEU A 184 19.88 16.99 10.05
N SER A 185 20.55 16.22 9.19
CA SER A 185 22.02 16.25 9.07
C SER A 185 22.55 17.51 8.37
N LYS A 186 21.74 18.15 7.53
CA LYS A 186 22.11 19.38 6.81
C LYS A 186 20.87 20.26 6.56
N PRO A 187 20.28 20.87 7.61
CA PRO A 187 18.99 21.55 7.52
C PRO A 187 18.99 22.80 6.63
N GLU A 188 20.15 23.41 6.44
CA GLU A 188 20.32 24.59 5.61
C GLU A 188 20.13 24.31 4.11
N ASP A 189 20.16 23.04 3.69
CA ASP A 189 20.01 22.62 2.29
C ASP A 189 18.53 22.56 1.87
N PRO A 190 18.06 23.44 0.96
CA PRO A 190 16.66 23.48 0.52
C PRO A 190 16.18 22.18 -0.12
N GLU A 191 17.06 21.47 -0.83
CA GLU A 191 16.71 20.25 -1.54
C GLU A 191 16.37 19.12 -0.57
N ARG A 192 17.08 19.06 0.58
CA ARG A 192 16.80 18.06 1.61
C ARG A 192 15.45 18.29 2.28
N LEU A 193 15.09 19.55 2.53
CA LEU A 193 13.76 19.89 3.03
C LEU A 193 12.68 19.52 2.02
N LEU A 194 12.88 19.83 0.73
CA LEU A 194 11.96 19.48 -0.34
C LEU A 194 11.71 17.97 -0.38
N ARG A 195 12.77 17.15 -0.41
CA ARG A 195 12.65 15.69 -0.42
C ARG A 195 11.96 15.16 0.83
N PHE A 196 12.29 15.67 2.01
CA PHE A 196 11.60 15.29 3.25
C PHE A 196 10.10 15.61 3.20
N ARG A 197 9.73 16.80 2.69
CA ARG A 197 8.32 17.19 2.52
C ARG A 197 7.60 16.36 1.46
N ILE A 198 8.26 15.96 0.39
CA ILE A 198 7.72 15.01 -0.59
C ILE A 198 7.46 13.67 0.09
N GLY A 199 8.41 13.16 0.88
CA GLY A 199 8.23 11.93 1.65
C GLY A 199 7.05 11.99 2.62
N LEU A 200 6.87 13.12 3.32
CA LEU A 200 5.71 13.34 4.20
C LEU A 200 4.40 13.23 3.41
N ARG A 201 4.31 13.89 2.26
CA ARG A 201 3.12 13.84 1.40
C ARG A 201 2.85 12.43 0.88
N ARG A 202 3.87 11.76 0.32
CA ARG A 202 3.76 10.37 -0.18
C ARG A 202 3.20 9.43 0.88
N MET A 203 3.75 9.48 2.11
CA MET A 203 3.27 8.64 3.20
C MET A 203 1.82 8.95 3.58
N ARG A 204 1.44 10.24 3.61
CA ARG A 204 0.05 10.63 3.90
C ARG A 204 -0.92 10.19 2.80
N SER A 205 -0.56 10.35 1.54
CA SER A 205 -1.37 9.89 0.40
C SER A 205 -1.64 8.39 0.47
N LEU A 206 -0.61 7.59 0.79
CA LEU A 206 -0.80 6.15 1.00
C LEU A 206 -1.75 5.84 2.16
N LEU A 207 -1.59 6.51 3.31
CA LEU A 207 -2.47 6.29 4.47
C LEU A 207 -3.91 6.71 4.22
N GLN A 208 -4.13 7.79 3.46
CA GLN A 208 -5.46 8.24 3.06
C GLN A 208 -6.11 7.20 2.13
N PHE A 209 -5.39 6.75 1.10
CA PHE A 209 -5.86 5.74 0.17
C PHE A 209 -6.21 4.40 0.84
N ILE A 210 -5.42 3.93 1.81
CA ILE A 210 -5.73 2.66 2.51
C ILE A 210 -6.68 2.81 3.71
N ALA A 211 -7.13 4.03 4.04
CA ALA A 211 -8.01 4.28 5.18
C ALA A 211 -9.33 3.45 5.18
N PRO A 212 -9.93 3.12 4.02
CA PRO A 212 -11.10 2.23 3.98
C PRO A 212 -10.84 0.83 4.56
N TRP A 213 -9.60 0.35 4.54
CA TRP A 213 -9.21 -1.00 4.98
C TRP A 213 -8.40 -1.03 6.28
N GLN A 214 -7.74 0.07 6.63
CA GLN A 214 -6.93 0.19 7.84
C GLN A 214 -7.76 0.48 9.09
N THR A 215 -7.29 0.02 10.26
CA THR A 215 -7.88 0.42 11.54
C THR A 215 -7.76 1.93 11.76
N LYS A 216 -8.89 2.56 12.16
CA LYS A 216 -8.96 4.01 12.41
C LYS A 216 -7.93 4.49 13.45
N LYS A 217 -7.60 3.65 14.43
CA LYS A 217 -6.65 3.99 15.52
C LYS A 217 -5.22 4.15 15.01
N GLN A 218 -4.73 3.19 14.22
CA GLN A 218 -3.38 3.25 13.66
C GLN A 218 -3.27 4.39 12.64
N ASN A 219 -4.26 4.50 11.75
CA ASN A 219 -4.32 5.54 10.71
C ASN A 219 -4.26 6.95 11.30
N ARG A 220 -5.18 7.30 12.22
CA ARG A 220 -5.23 8.64 12.84
C ARG A 220 -3.95 9.02 13.57
N ARG A 221 -3.32 8.06 14.25
CA ARG A 221 -2.06 8.28 14.98
C ARG A 221 -0.93 8.64 14.00
N CYS A 222 -0.81 7.92 12.90
CA CYS A 222 0.21 8.18 11.89
C CYS A 222 -0.06 9.51 11.19
N GLU A 223 -1.27 9.73 10.69
CA GLU A 223 -1.69 10.97 10.02
C GLU A 223 -1.43 12.21 10.87
N HIS A 224 -1.75 12.16 12.16
CA HIS A 224 -1.56 13.31 13.04
C HIS A 224 -0.11 13.82 13.06
N VAL A 225 0.86 12.92 13.28
CA VAL A 225 2.29 13.29 13.33
C VAL A 225 2.78 13.79 11.98
N LEU A 226 2.38 13.13 10.89
CA LEU A 226 2.79 13.52 9.54
C LEU A 226 2.24 14.91 9.17
N LYS A 227 0.96 15.17 9.47
CA LYS A 227 0.31 16.47 9.25
C LYS A 227 0.96 17.57 10.07
N GLU A 228 1.27 17.33 11.34
CA GLU A 228 1.97 18.31 12.18
C GLU A 228 3.33 18.72 11.57
N LEU A 229 4.11 17.74 11.09
CA LEU A 229 5.40 18.01 10.45
C LEU A 229 5.27 18.74 9.11
N GLN A 230 4.25 18.40 8.32
CA GLN A 230 3.97 19.07 7.06
C GLN A 230 3.57 20.53 7.27
N VAL A 231 2.75 20.83 8.29
CA VAL A 231 2.37 22.19 8.66
C VAL A 231 3.57 22.95 9.22
N ALA A 232 4.31 22.35 10.15
CA ALA A 232 5.46 22.99 10.78
C ALA A 232 6.58 23.36 9.79
N SER A 233 6.72 22.60 8.70
CA SER A 233 7.74 22.85 7.67
C SER A 233 7.23 23.66 6.48
N ALA A 234 5.96 24.08 6.48
CA ALA A 234 5.34 24.74 5.33
C ALA A 234 5.95 26.12 5.05
N HIS A 235 6.13 26.95 6.09
CA HIS A 235 6.67 28.29 5.94
C HIS A 235 8.11 28.29 5.41
N LEU A 236 8.96 27.42 5.96
CA LEU A 236 10.34 27.27 5.49
C LEU A 236 10.42 26.89 4.00
N ARG A 237 9.54 25.98 3.53
CA ARG A 237 9.49 25.63 2.11
C ARG A 237 8.96 26.77 1.25
N ALA A 238 7.98 27.51 1.73
CA ALA A 238 7.45 28.66 1.01
C ALA A 238 8.53 29.76 0.84
N LEU A 239 9.38 29.94 1.85
CA LEU A 239 10.59 30.76 1.76
C LEU A 239 11.59 30.25 0.70
N ASP A 240 11.83 28.95 0.61
CA ASP A 240 12.69 28.39 -0.46
C ASP A 240 12.17 28.74 -1.86
N ILE A 241 10.85 28.63 -2.06
CA ILE A 241 10.19 28.92 -3.35
C ILE A 241 10.28 30.42 -3.65
N LEU A 242 10.03 31.29 -2.66
CA LEU A 242 10.17 32.74 -2.82
C LEU A 242 11.60 33.13 -3.15
N SER A 243 12.59 32.53 -2.47
CA SER A 243 14.01 32.77 -2.76
C SER A 243 14.36 32.42 -4.21
N GLN A 244 13.87 31.30 -4.74
CA GLN A 244 14.09 30.93 -6.15
C GLN A 244 13.52 31.98 -7.11
N SER A 245 12.33 32.52 -6.84
CA SER A 245 11.76 33.59 -7.67
C SER A 245 12.53 34.90 -7.56
N VAL A 246 13.01 35.25 -6.35
CA VAL A 246 13.86 36.43 -6.14
C VAL A 246 15.17 36.30 -6.92
N ASP A 247 15.82 35.14 -6.88
CA ASP A 247 17.06 34.90 -7.61
C ASP A 247 16.85 35.03 -9.13
N GLY A 248 15.76 34.50 -9.67
CA GLY A 248 15.41 34.67 -11.10
C GLY A 248 15.15 36.12 -11.51
N LEU A 249 14.61 36.95 -10.61
CA LEU A 249 14.43 38.38 -10.86
C LEU A 249 15.73 39.18 -10.81
N VAL A 250 16.70 38.74 -10.00
CA VAL A 250 18.05 39.32 -10.03
C VAL A 250 18.75 38.92 -11.34
N GLU A 251 18.65 37.66 -11.75
CA GLU A 251 19.26 37.16 -13.00
C GLU A 251 18.70 37.84 -14.25
N SER A 252 17.41 38.16 -14.27
CA SER A 252 16.76 38.88 -15.39
C SER A 252 16.96 40.40 -15.36
N GLY A 253 17.47 40.96 -14.25
CA GLY A 253 17.68 42.40 -14.06
C GLY A 253 16.45 43.20 -13.64
N GLU A 254 15.31 42.54 -13.41
CA GLU A 254 14.09 43.15 -12.86
C GLU A 254 14.30 43.61 -11.41
N LEU A 255 15.11 42.88 -10.64
CA LEU A 255 15.70 43.35 -9.40
C LEU A 255 17.11 43.85 -9.66
N GLY A 256 17.42 45.06 -9.22
CA GLY A 256 18.74 45.64 -9.43
C GLY A 256 19.85 44.84 -8.74
N ASP A 257 21.05 44.82 -9.35
CA ASP A 257 22.23 44.06 -8.90
C ASP A 257 22.64 44.28 -7.42
N ASN A 258 22.24 45.41 -6.84
CA ASN A 258 22.50 45.77 -5.44
C ASN A 258 21.32 45.48 -4.49
N SER A 259 20.31 44.73 -4.94
CA SER A 259 19.17 44.36 -4.11
C SER A 259 19.64 43.60 -2.87
N LEU A 260 19.17 44.02 -1.70
CA LEU A 260 19.44 43.33 -0.44
C LEU A 260 18.39 42.25 -0.17
N LEU A 261 17.39 42.08 -1.05
CA LEU A 261 16.29 41.14 -0.87
C LEU A 261 16.76 39.67 -0.80
N PRO A 262 17.68 39.18 -1.66
CA PRO A 262 18.20 37.82 -1.53
C PRO A 262 18.80 37.55 -0.14
N MET A 263 19.59 38.52 0.37
CA MET A 263 20.20 38.42 1.70
C MET A 263 19.17 38.47 2.83
N ALA A 264 18.10 39.27 2.68
CA ALA A 264 16.99 39.31 3.64
C ALA A 264 16.22 37.98 3.68
N CYS A 265 15.90 37.40 2.52
CA CYS A 265 15.27 36.08 2.41
C CYS A 265 16.15 34.97 3.03
N ALA A 266 17.46 34.96 2.72
CA ALA A 266 18.40 34.00 3.30
C ALA A 266 18.47 34.08 4.82
N LYS A 267 18.44 35.30 5.38
CA LYS A 267 18.42 35.53 6.83
C LYS A 267 17.12 35.02 7.47
N GLU A 268 15.97 35.33 6.89
CA GLU A 268 14.67 34.88 7.40
C GLU A 268 14.57 33.35 7.33
N ARG A 269 14.99 32.75 6.21
CA ARG A 269 15.09 31.29 6.04
C ARG A 269 15.96 30.64 7.12
N SER A 270 17.11 31.22 7.43
CA SER A 270 17.99 30.70 8.50
C SER A 270 17.30 30.70 9.87
N LEU A 271 16.52 31.74 10.19
CA LEU A 271 15.77 31.84 11.45
C LEU A 271 14.64 30.81 11.50
N GLU A 272 13.89 30.66 10.41
CA GLU A 272 12.81 29.69 10.31
C GLU A 272 13.33 28.25 10.38
N CYS A 273 14.44 27.97 9.70
CA CYS A 273 15.11 26.67 9.76
C CYS A 273 15.55 26.32 11.18
N ALA A 274 16.18 27.26 11.90
CA ALA A 274 16.57 27.05 13.29
C ALA A 274 15.35 26.78 14.20
N SER A 275 14.23 27.47 13.94
CA SER A 275 12.97 27.29 14.66
C SER A 275 12.37 25.90 14.41
N LEU A 276 12.31 25.46 13.15
CA LEU A 276 11.82 24.13 12.79
C LEU A 276 12.68 23.01 13.39
N VAL A 277 14.00 23.08 13.27
CA VAL A 277 14.91 22.08 13.85
C VAL A 277 14.75 22.01 15.38
N THR A 278 14.60 23.17 16.03
CA THR A 278 14.35 23.24 17.48
C THR A 278 13.02 22.58 17.84
N LEU A 279 11.96 22.84 17.08
CA LEU A 279 10.65 22.24 17.28
C LEU A 279 10.70 20.72 17.11
N MET A 280 11.31 20.23 16.03
CA MET A 280 11.44 18.79 15.76
C MET A 280 12.24 18.08 16.86
N ARG A 281 13.28 18.73 17.40
CA ARG A 281 14.05 18.20 18.54
C ARG A 281 13.19 18.12 19.80
N LYS A 282 12.48 19.19 20.15
CA LYS A 282 11.60 19.26 21.33
C LYS A 282 10.47 18.24 21.28
N ARG A 283 9.88 18.02 20.10
CA ARG A 283 8.81 17.03 19.89
C ARG A 283 9.32 15.61 19.67
N HIS A 284 10.64 15.40 19.65
CA HIS A 284 11.26 14.12 19.33
C HIS A 284 10.79 13.52 18.00
N SER A 285 10.58 14.37 16.98
CA SER A 285 9.96 13.98 15.72
C SER A 285 10.68 12.84 15.00
N GLY A 286 12.02 12.81 15.02
CA GLY A 286 12.79 11.69 14.47
C GLY A 286 12.45 10.35 15.13
N LYS A 287 12.35 10.32 16.47
CA LYS A 287 11.94 9.11 17.22
C LYS A 287 10.48 8.73 16.93
N GLN A 288 9.60 9.72 16.77
CA GLN A 288 8.20 9.47 16.40
C GLN A 288 8.08 8.87 15.00
N LEU A 289 8.84 9.37 14.03
CA LEU A 289 8.88 8.81 12.66
C LEU A 289 9.41 7.37 12.66
N VAL A 290 10.47 7.07 13.41
CA VAL A 290 10.96 5.69 13.58
C VAL A 290 9.88 4.79 14.20
N LYS A 291 9.14 5.29 15.18
CA LYS A 291 8.02 4.56 15.80
C LYS A 291 6.90 4.29 14.79
N ILE A 292 6.56 5.27 13.96
CA ILE A 292 5.57 5.13 12.88
C ILE A 292 6.04 4.10 11.86
N ALA A 293 7.32 4.13 11.44
CA ALA A 293 7.85 3.14 10.50
C ALA A 293 7.77 1.71 11.04
N LYS A 294 8.08 1.50 12.34
CA LYS A 294 7.92 0.19 12.98
C LYS A 294 6.46 -0.25 13.09
N ASP A 295 5.56 0.68 13.37
CA ASP A 295 4.12 0.42 13.45
C ASP A 295 3.53 0.07 12.07
N LEU A 296 3.94 0.78 11.03
CA LEU A 296 3.50 0.55 9.65
C LEU A 296 4.18 -0.64 8.96
N ALA A 297 5.28 -1.16 9.51
CA ALA A 297 5.81 -2.46 9.10
C ALA A 297 4.82 -3.61 9.41
N HIS A 298 3.86 -3.38 10.30
CA HIS A 298 2.77 -4.29 10.63
C HIS A 298 1.43 -3.54 10.57
N VAL A 299 0.93 -3.33 9.36
CA VAL A 299 -0.33 -2.62 9.15
C VAL A 299 -1.48 -3.35 9.87
N SER A 300 -2.20 -2.60 10.69
CA SER A 300 -3.36 -3.09 11.43
C SER A 300 -4.60 -2.93 10.56
N TRP A 301 -5.00 -4.01 9.90
CA TRP A 301 -6.17 -4.08 9.03
C TRP A 301 -7.49 -4.27 9.80
N LYS A 302 -8.61 -3.86 9.19
CA LYS A 302 -9.97 -4.15 9.69
C LYS A 302 -10.28 -5.65 9.57
N SER A 303 -11.17 -6.17 10.42
CA SER A 303 -11.50 -7.62 10.49
C SER A 303 -11.84 -8.22 9.12
N LYS A 304 -12.65 -7.55 8.30
CA LYS A 304 -13.01 -8.01 6.95
C LYS A 304 -11.80 -8.30 6.06
N VAL A 305 -10.73 -7.49 6.17
CA VAL A 305 -9.49 -7.69 5.41
C VAL A 305 -8.69 -8.84 6.02
N SER A 306 -8.63 -8.93 7.35
CA SER A 306 -8.03 -10.05 8.06
C SER A 306 -8.76 -11.39 7.83
N GLU A 307 -10.01 -11.36 7.36
CA GLU A 307 -10.81 -12.56 7.05
C GLU A 307 -10.76 -12.98 5.58
N ARG A 308 -10.54 -12.06 4.63
CA ARG A 308 -10.63 -12.38 3.18
C ARG A 308 -9.44 -11.90 2.35
N GLY A 309 -8.48 -11.22 2.95
CA GLY A 309 -7.41 -10.51 2.26
C GLY A 309 -7.91 -9.20 1.62
N LEU A 310 -7.09 -8.65 0.73
CA LEU A 310 -7.41 -7.48 -0.08
C LEU A 310 -6.96 -7.72 -1.52
N SER A 311 -7.90 -7.69 -2.46
CA SER A 311 -7.57 -7.96 -3.85
C SER A 311 -7.08 -6.71 -4.59
N ALA A 312 -6.35 -6.92 -5.68
CA ALA A 312 -6.01 -5.87 -6.64
C ALA A 312 -7.26 -5.21 -7.23
N ASP A 313 -8.34 -5.96 -7.42
CA ASP A 313 -9.62 -5.44 -7.91
C ASP A 313 -10.27 -4.48 -6.90
N ASP A 314 -10.24 -4.79 -5.59
CA ASP A 314 -10.72 -3.88 -4.53
C ASP A 314 -9.95 -2.55 -4.58
N LEU A 315 -8.62 -2.61 -4.76
CA LEU A 315 -7.74 -1.44 -4.82
C LEU A 315 -7.93 -0.62 -6.09
N ARG A 316 -8.05 -1.28 -7.25
CA ARG A 316 -8.29 -0.61 -8.54
C ARG A 316 -9.62 0.12 -8.55
N LYS A 317 -10.70 -0.55 -8.13
CA LYS A 317 -12.03 0.07 -8.04
C LYS A 317 -12.05 1.30 -7.14
N HIS A 318 -11.32 1.25 -6.02
CA HIS A 318 -11.20 2.41 -5.15
C HIS A 318 -10.42 3.54 -5.81
N PHE A 319 -9.29 3.23 -6.45
CA PHE A 319 -8.50 4.22 -7.19
C PHE A 319 -9.32 4.87 -8.30
N ASP A 320 -10.08 4.09 -9.07
CA ASP A 320 -10.91 4.61 -10.16
C ASP A 320 -12.00 5.55 -9.65
N ALA A 321 -12.60 5.23 -8.50
CA ALA A 321 -13.62 6.07 -7.89
C ALA A 321 -13.03 7.41 -7.43
N GLU A 322 -11.89 7.39 -6.74
CA GLU A 322 -11.19 8.61 -6.31
C GLU A 322 -10.71 9.43 -7.51
N PHE A 323 -10.28 8.76 -8.59
CA PHE A 323 -9.88 9.44 -9.82
C PHE A 323 -11.06 10.12 -10.51
N ALA A 324 -12.21 9.44 -10.62
CA ALA A 324 -13.40 10.00 -11.24
C ALA A 324 -13.91 11.24 -10.48
N GLU A 325 -13.89 11.19 -9.14
CA GLU A 325 -14.25 12.35 -8.30
C GLU A 325 -13.28 13.52 -8.54
N LEU A 326 -11.98 13.24 -8.59
CA LEU A 326 -10.97 14.26 -8.86
C LEU A 326 -11.08 14.85 -10.28
N ASP A 327 -11.34 14.03 -11.29
CA ASP A 327 -11.47 14.48 -12.68
C ASP A 327 -12.70 15.39 -12.85
N GLU A 328 -13.81 15.08 -12.17
CA GLU A 328 -15.00 15.94 -12.11
C GLU A 328 -14.68 17.28 -11.41
N ASP A 329 -13.98 17.25 -10.28
CA ASP A 329 -13.54 18.45 -9.56
C ASP A 329 -12.60 19.32 -10.40
N LEU A 330 -11.73 18.71 -11.21
CA LEU A 330 -10.81 19.39 -12.11
C LEU A 330 -11.54 20.06 -13.29
N PHE A 331 -12.54 19.39 -13.89
CA PHE A 331 -13.32 19.94 -15.00
C PHE A 331 -14.07 21.23 -14.62
N GLY A 332 -14.49 21.35 -13.36
CA GLY A 332 -15.22 22.52 -12.83
C GLY A 332 -14.35 23.55 -12.09
N LEU A 333 -13.02 23.42 -12.14
CA LEU A 333 -12.11 24.17 -11.28
C LEU A 333 -12.08 25.68 -11.59
N ASP A 334 -12.48 26.53 -10.64
CA ASP A 334 -12.26 27.99 -10.77
C ASP A 334 -10.77 28.32 -10.52
N LEU A 335 -10.03 28.54 -11.61
CA LEU A 335 -8.60 28.87 -11.58
C LEU A 335 -8.27 30.20 -10.88
N ARG A 336 -9.28 31.04 -10.60
CA ARG A 336 -9.11 32.30 -9.86
C ARG A 336 -9.22 32.11 -8.35
N ASP A 337 -9.78 30.98 -7.91
CA ASP A 337 -9.81 30.59 -6.51
C ASP A 337 -8.54 29.82 -6.16
N GLY A 338 -7.60 30.51 -5.50
CA GLY A 338 -6.33 29.92 -5.10
C GLY A 338 -6.46 28.75 -4.11
N ASP A 339 -7.51 28.71 -3.29
CA ASP A 339 -7.74 27.61 -2.34
C ASP A 339 -8.31 26.37 -3.06
N ALA A 340 -9.15 26.57 -4.08
CA ALA A 340 -9.63 25.51 -4.96
C ALA A 340 -8.48 24.89 -5.77
N VAL A 341 -7.66 25.73 -6.43
CA VAL A 341 -6.47 25.28 -7.19
C VAL A 341 -5.49 24.51 -6.30
N TYR A 342 -5.26 24.99 -5.08
CA TYR A 342 -4.40 24.29 -4.13
C TYR A 342 -4.94 22.91 -3.76
N SER A 343 -6.25 22.79 -3.56
CA SER A 343 -6.92 21.54 -3.21
C SER A 343 -6.86 20.54 -4.37
N ALA A 344 -7.23 20.96 -5.57
CA ALA A 344 -7.14 20.12 -6.78
C ALA A 344 -5.71 19.63 -7.05
N ARG A 345 -4.71 20.52 -6.95
CA ARG A 345 -3.29 20.15 -7.05
C ARG A 345 -2.87 19.14 -5.99
N ARG A 346 -3.35 19.32 -4.74
CA ARG A 346 -3.07 18.38 -3.65
C ARG A 346 -3.59 17.01 -4.03
N ASP A 347 -4.86 16.91 -4.41
CA ASP A 347 -5.55 15.65 -4.64
C ASP A 347 -4.99 14.90 -5.85
N ALA A 348 -4.66 15.61 -6.95
CA ALA A 348 -3.91 15.06 -8.08
C ALA A 348 -2.53 14.49 -7.68
N LYS A 349 -1.80 15.19 -6.79
CA LYS A 349 -0.55 14.66 -6.23
C LYS A 349 -0.76 13.42 -5.38
N GLU A 350 -1.83 13.36 -4.60
CA GLU A 350 -2.09 12.19 -3.76
C GLU A 350 -2.31 10.95 -4.62
N MET A 351 -3.12 11.07 -5.67
CA MET A 351 -3.36 10.00 -6.65
C MET A 351 -2.07 9.56 -7.37
N HIS A 352 -1.27 10.52 -7.83
CA HIS A 352 0.01 10.23 -8.47
C HIS A 352 0.96 9.43 -7.56
N TYR A 353 1.11 9.83 -6.30
CA TYR A 353 1.98 9.12 -5.35
C TYR A 353 1.48 7.72 -5.01
N VAL A 354 0.16 7.52 -4.95
CA VAL A 354 -0.44 6.19 -4.74
C VAL A 354 -0.13 5.28 -5.93
N ALA A 355 -0.34 5.77 -7.15
CA ALA A 355 -0.06 5.02 -8.37
C ALA A 355 1.44 4.69 -8.54
N GLU A 356 2.32 5.65 -8.27
CA GLU A 356 3.78 5.45 -8.31
C GLU A 356 4.21 4.30 -7.37
N ARG A 357 3.67 4.27 -6.14
CA ARG A 357 4.09 3.31 -5.12
C ARG A 357 3.40 1.95 -5.24
N LEU A 358 2.10 1.94 -5.56
CA LEU A 358 1.28 0.72 -5.62
C LEU A 358 1.08 0.20 -7.05
N GLY A 359 1.89 0.65 -8.01
CA GLY A 359 1.78 0.28 -9.42
C GLY A 359 1.79 -1.22 -9.69
N ALA A 360 2.53 -2.01 -8.89
CA ALA A 360 2.54 -3.47 -8.99
C ALA A 360 1.16 -4.12 -8.79
N VAL A 361 0.29 -3.50 -7.99
CA VAL A 361 -1.06 -3.99 -7.69
C VAL A 361 -2.10 -3.29 -8.56
N LEU A 362 -1.96 -1.97 -8.76
CA LEU A 362 -2.90 -1.16 -9.56
C LEU A 362 -2.82 -1.46 -11.06
N GLY A 363 -1.67 -1.90 -11.57
CA GLY A 363 -1.49 -2.27 -12.97
C GLY A 363 -1.20 -1.07 -13.89
N PRO A 364 -0.90 -1.34 -15.18
CA PRO A 364 -0.36 -0.35 -16.12
C PRO A 364 -1.36 0.76 -16.49
N ASP A 365 -2.66 0.46 -16.58
CA ASP A 365 -3.66 1.47 -16.96
C ASP A 365 -3.68 2.66 -15.98
N ARG A 366 -3.50 2.40 -14.68
CA ARG A 366 -3.50 3.45 -13.65
C ARG A 366 -2.16 4.19 -13.61
N ALA A 367 -1.11 3.63 -14.20
CA ALA A 367 0.14 4.38 -14.43
C ALA A 367 -0.08 5.46 -15.49
N VAL A 368 -0.85 5.20 -16.55
CA VAL A 368 -1.22 6.22 -17.55
C VAL A 368 -2.06 7.33 -16.90
N MET A 369 -3.06 6.97 -16.08
CA MET A 369 -3.85 7.94 -15.32
C MET A 369 -2.97 8.79 -14.38
N SER A 370 -1.94 8.18 -13.79
CA SER A 370 -0.94 8.87 -12.96
C SER A 370 -0.08 9.87 -13.74
N GLU A 371 0.26 9.57 -14.99
CA GLU A 371 0.99 10.49 -15.88
C GLU A 371 0.16 11.72 -16.21
N TYR A 372 -1.13 11.53 -16.51
CA TYR A 372 -2.09 12.62 -16.70
C TYR A 372 -2.20 13.51 -15.45
N MET A 373 -2.33 12.91 -14.26
CA MET A 373 -2.34 13.67 -13.00
C MET A 373 -1.03 14.41 -12.72
N ASP A 374 0.11 13.83 -13.12
CA ASP A 374 1.42 14.46 -13.01
C ASP A 374 1.55 15.68 -13.94
N GLU A 375 0.92 15.66 -15.10
CA GLU A 375 0.83 16.80 -16.00
C GLU A 375 -0.01 17.94 -15.42
N ILE A 376 -1.25 17.64 -15.03
CA ILE A 376 -2.16 18.64 -14.43
C ILE A 376 -1.55 19.26 -13.17
N GLN A 377 -1.00 18.45 -12.25
CA GLN A 377 -0.40 18.99 -11.04
C GLN A 377 0.82 19.88 -11.30
N ARG A 378 1.56 19.65 -12.41
CA ARG A 378 2.69 20.52 -12.79
C ARG A 378 2.18 21.90 -13.17
N GLU A 379 1.11 21.97 -13.98
CA GLU A 379 0.51 23.23 -14.41
C GLU A 379 -0.09 24.00 -13.22
N LEU A 380 -0.91 23.33 -12.40
CA LEU A 380 -1.45 23.91 -11.17
C LEU A 380 -0.36 24.26 -10.15
N GLY A 381 0.79 23.60 -10.24
CA GLY A 381 1.95 23.82 -9.38
C GLY A 381 2.54 25.22 -9.52
N ALA A 382 2.77 25.66 -10.76
CA ALA A 382 3.30 27.00 -11.03
C ALA A 382 2.34 28.10 -10.55
N LEU A 383 1.04 27.91 -10.79
CA LEU A 383 0.00 28.84 -10.33
C LEU A 383 -0.04 28.93 -8.80
N SER A 384 -0.06 27.78 -8.11
CA SER A 384 -0.06 27.69 -6.65
C SER A 384 1.17 28.33 -6.02
N ASP A 385 2.34 28.12 -6.62
CA ASP A 385 3.61 28.69 -6.13
C ASP A 385 3.63 30.23 -6.33
N ALA A 386 3.12 30.74 -7.46
CA ALA A 386 3.02 32.18 -7.71
C ALA A 386 2.05 32.91 -6.75
N TRP A 387 0.89 32.32 -6.49
CA TRP A 387 -0.03 32.80 -5.44
C TRP A 387 0.64 32.85 -4.06
N GLY A 388 1.37 31.79 -3.70
CA GLY A 388 2.12 31.70 -2.45
C GLY A 388 3.18 32.80 -2.31
N ASN A 389 3.98 33.00 -3.37
CA ASN A 389 5.01 34.03 -3.40
C ASN A 389 4.43 35.44 -3.30
N ARG A 390 3.35 35.72 -4.03
CA ARG A 390 2.65 37.02 -3.96
C ARG A 390 2.17 37.31 -2.54
N ARG A 391 1.54 36.33 -1.89
CA ARG A 391 1.05 36.45 -0.51
C ARG A 391 2.20 36.70 0.48
N LEU A 392 3.29 35.94 0.36
CA LEU A 392 4.47 36.12 1.20
C LEU A 392 5.14 37.47 0.99
N ALA A 393 5.26 37.93 -0.25
CA ALA A 393 5.81 39.24 -0.56
C ALA A 393 5.00 40.37 0.09
N GLU A 394 3.66 40.26 0.04
CA GLU A 394 2.77 41.20 0.72
C GLU A 394 2.94 41.16 2.24
N GLU A 395 3.02 39.97 2.85
CA GLU A 395 3.24 39.79 4.28
C GLU A 395 4.58 40.40 4.72
N TYR A 396 5.67 40.08 4.01
CA TYR A 396 7.00 40.59 4.32
C TYR A 396 7.13 42.08 4.07
N SER A 397 6.40 42.67 3.12
CA SER A 397 6.39 44.12 2.93
C SER A 397 5.94 44.86 4.19
N LYS A 398 5.08 44.23 5.01
CA LYS A 398 4.55 44.77 6.28
C LYS A 398 5.50 44.49 7.45
N SER A 399 6.39 43.49 7.33
CA SER A 399 7.33 43.10 8.38
C SER A 399 8.45 44.14 8.63
N PRO A 400 8.81 44.44 9.88
CA PRO A 400 9.99 45.26 10.20
C PRO A 400 11.31 44.65 9.71
N ARG A 401 11.38 43.32 9.58
CA ARG A 401 12.61 42.60 9.17
C ARG A 401 13.00 42.89 7.72
N PHE A 402 12.02 43.23 6.88
CA PHE A 402 12.19 43.51 5.46
C PHE A 402 12.07 45.01 5.13
N ARG A 403 12.12 45.89 6.13
CA ARG A 403 11.94 47.34 5.94
C ARG A 403 12.83 47.94 4.84
N GLY A 404 14.08 47.48 4.76
CA GLY A 404 15.06 47.98 3.78
C GLY A 404 14.86 47.51 2.35
N VAL A 405 13.99 46.53 2.12
CA VAL A 405 13.78 45.86 0.81
C VAL A 405 12.30 45.84 0.40
N ARG A 406 11.50 46.75 0.96
CA ARG A 406 10.05 46.83 0.66
C ARG A 406 9.75 47.14 -0.79
N ALA A 407 10.56 47.98 -1.43
CA ALA A 407 10.40 48.31 -2.84
C ALA A 407 10.61 47.06 -3.71
N ASP A 408 11.69 46.32 -3.45
CA ASP A 408 12.03 45.07 -4.12
C ASP A 408 10.94 44.00 -3.93
N LEU A 409 10.40 43.85 -2.71
CA LEU A 409 9.23 42.99 -2.46
C LEU A 409 7.99 43.41 -3.26
N GLY A 410 7.84 44.70 -3.52
CA GLY A 410 6.78 45.21 -4.41
C GLY A 410 7.00 44.85 -5.87
N VAL A 411 8.25 44.71 -6.33
CA VAL A 411 8.58 44.18 -7.66
C VAL A 411 8.18 42.71 -7.73
N VAL A 412 8.63 41.89 -6.76
CA VAL A 412 8.25 40.47 -6.67
C VAL A 412 6.73 40.31 -6.66
N GLY A 413 6.02 41.08 -5.84
CA GLY A 413 4.56 40.98 -5.75
C GLY A 413 3.83 41.31 -7.06
N ARG A 414 4.38 42.21 -7.90
CA ARG A 414 3.82 42.52 -9.22
C ARG A 414 4.13 41.43 -10.23
N ASP A 415 5.40 41.02 -10.32
CA ASP A 415 5.84 39.92 -11.18
C ASP A 415 5.01 38.64 -10.96
N GLN A 416 4.86 38.23 -9.70
CA GLN A 416 4.08 37.04 -9.37
C GLN A 416 2.57 37.22 -9.67
N ALA A 417 2.04 38.45 -9.63
CA ALA A 417 0.66 38.72 -10.06
C ALA A 417 0.50 38.63 -11.58
N GLU A 418 1.50 39.07 -12.34
CA GLU A 418 1.54 38.93 -13.80
C GLU A 418 1.63 37.46 -14.21
N ILE A 419 2.48 36.66 -13.54
CA ILE A 419 2.57 35.21 -13.74
C ILE A 419 1.22 34.53 -13.48
N VAL A 420 0.55 34.85 -12.37
CA VAL A 420 -0.81 34.33 -12.07
C VAL A 420 -1.76 34.65 -13.23
N SER A 421 -1.81 35.91 -13.67
CA SER A 421 -2.69 36.32 -14.76
C SER A 421 -2.37 35.61 -16.08
N ALA A 422 -1.09 35.43 -16.38
CA ALA A 422 -0.61 34.78 -17.60
C ALA A 422 -0.96 33.29 -17.62
N ILE A 423 -0.73 32.57 -16.51
CA ILE A 423 -1.05 31.15 -16.38
C ILE A 423 -2.56 30.94 -16.45
N THR A 424 -3.35 31.71 -15.67
CA THR A 424 -4.82 31.60 -15.70
C THR A 424 -5.37 31.85 -17.11
N SER A 425 -4.90 32.89 -17.80
CA SER A 425 -5.33 33.18 -19.17
C SER A 425 -4.88 32.12 -20.19
N GLY A 426 -3.74 31.47 -19.95
CA GLY A 426 -3.22 30.38 -20.79
C GLY A 426 -4.08 29.12 -20.67
N LEU A 427 -4.37 28.72 -19.43
CA LEU A 427 -5.20 27.56 -19.12
C LEU A 427 -6.65 27.74 -19.61
N GLU A 428 -7.25 28.93 -19.40
CA GLU A 428 -8.60 29.23 -19.91
C GLU A 428 -8.69 29.16 -21.44
N ARG A 429 -7.63 29.53 -22.17
CA ARG A 429 -7.58 29.38 -23.64
C ARG A 429 -7.50 27.92 -24.06
N MET A 430 -6.67 27.13 -23.39
CA MET A 430 -6.54 25.69 -23.68
C MET A 430 -7.85 24.94 -23.42
N GLU A 431 -8.56 25.28 -22.34
CA GLU A 431 -9.87 24.71 -22.02
C GLU A 431 -10.96 25.13 -23.03
N ALA A 432 -10.90 26.37 -23.52
CA ALA A 432 -11.82 26.83 -24.57
C ALA A 432 -11.57 26.14 -25.91
N ASP A 433 -10.30 25.92 -26.27
CA ASP A 433 -9.90 25.23 -27.49
C ASP A 433 -10.25 23.72 -27.43
N SER A 434 -10.04 23.05 -26.28
CA SER A 434 -10.43 21.64 -26.11
C SER A 434 -11.94 21.43 -26.20
N ARG A 435 -12.74 22.30 -25.55
CA ARG A 435 -14.21 22.30 -25.67
C ARG A 435 -14.68 22.55 -27.10
N ALA A 436 -13.96 23.36 -27.87
CA ALA A 436 -14.29 23.62 -29.26
C ALA A 436 -13.99 22.43 -30.18
N ASP A 437 -12.96 21.64 -29.88
CA ASP A 437 -12.62 20.43 -30.63
C ASP A 437 -13.51 19.22 -30.24
N GLU A 438 -13.88 19.05 -28.97
CA GLU A 438 -14.88 18.04 -28.55
C GLU A 438 -16.26 18.31 -29.19
N ALA A 439 -16.70 19.57 -29.22
CA ALA A 439 -17.95 19.95 -29.88
C ALA A 439 -17.94 19.76 -31.41
N ARG A 440 -16.75 19.72 -32.05
CA ARG A 440 -16.60 19.40 -33.48
C ARG A 440 -16.61 17.89 -33.73
N ASP A 441 -15.96 17.10 -32.86
CA ASP A 441 -15.92 15.64 -32.98
C ASP A 441 -17.28 14.97 -32.66
N ASP A 442 -18.09 15.58 -31.79
CA ASP A 442 -19.49 15.17 -31.57
C ASP A 442 -20.41 15.64 -32.71
N GLY A 443 -20.14 16.80 -33.31
CA GLY A 443 -20.88 17.32 -34.46
C GLY A 443 -20.63 16.56 -35.77
N GLU A 444 -19.47 15.92 -35.94
CA GLU A 444 -19.18 15.03 -37.08
C GLU A 444 -19.81 13.64 -36.91
N LYS A 445 -19.97 13.13 -35.67
CA LYS A 445 -20.65 11.84 -35.41
C LYS A 445 -22.16 11.91 -35.62
N ASP A 446 -22.80 13.06 -35.39
CA ASP A 446 -24.23 13.29 -35.67
C ASP A 446 -24.51 13.64 -37.15
N GLY A 447 -23.46 13.75 -37.99
CA GLY A 447 -23.55 14.11 -39.41
C GLY A 447 -23.46 12.93 -40.39
N GLU A 448 -23.18 11.71 -39.90
CA GLU A 448 -23.17 10.46 -40.67
C GLU A 448 -24.36 9.56 -40.25
N ASP A 449 -25.59 9.98 -40.58
CA ASP A 449 -26.78 9.10 -40.60
C ASP A 449 -27.65 9.38 -41.84
#